data_AF-A0A968BRK6-F1
#
_entry.id   AF-A0A968BRK6-F1
#
_cell.length_a   1.000
_cell.length_b   1.000
_cell.length_c   1.000
_cell.angle_alpha   90.00
_cell.angle_beta   90.00
_cell.angle_gamma   90.00
#
_symmetry.space_group_name_H-M   'P 1'
#
loop_
_entity.id
_entity.type
_entity.pdbx_description
1 polymer ?
#
loop_
_entity_poly.entity_id
_entity_poly.type
_entity_poly.pdbx_seq_one_letter_code
_entity_poly.pdbx_strand_id
1 'polypeptide(L)'
;SKGEEPEGPVPSPAEGGLPKAVRSIVTPVTVGYMLTSIGGMTFAYAGRNWIFHGIYLVGLSLVFYAGVLLALALWPSRRWAEDPARFSHLAGIPLERVAFFMVALFTLVSAAIGAAAGAFFGNGMEAFLAEDIVRVDPHTIYELMIIAHLHIMLTLIDVMILLIVIRTYRVEGRAHKIAVPATIVGTAIVTIATWSVIGWEGAHKVINIGSAFLLPGAILVAIWGFARLVREGVGDGPAGAGQKLRALLRDPVRFGIFFELIFVNVVVTVPGVYVAFNLDTYRTEAYLEVERTILVGHWHVLATLSAVIALFLIADRLGTKGWVRQVVGWGLLIGSTLSFVFVNSYMFRQPGQEKVWPMPLFETGIALSLLALALFVAVHLVD
;
A
#
# COMPACT_ATOMS: atom_id res chain seq x y z
N SER A 1 15.93 -9.06 -51.12
CA SER A 1 16.52 -8.30 -50.02
C SER A 1 15.80 -6.96 -49.94
N LYS A 2 15.25 -6.62 -48.77
CA LYS A 2 14.74 -5.27 -48.48
C LYS A 2 15.60 -4.77 -47.32
N GLY A 3 16.28 -3.65 -47.56
CA GLY A 3 17.29 -3.09 -46.67
C GLY A 3 16.69 -2.63 -45.35
N GLU A 4 17.38 -2.97 -44.27
CA GLU A 4 17.21 -2.36 -42.96
C GLU A 4 17.78 -0.94 -43.01
N GLU A 5 16.97 0.06 -42.66
CA GLU A 5 17.46 1.41 -42.36
C GLU A 5 18.19 1.38 -41.01
N PRO A 6 19.32 2.09 -40.88
CA PRO A 6 20.08 2.09 -39.63
C PRO A 6 19.32 2.85 -38.54
N GLU A 7 19.07 2.19 -37.42
CA GLU A 7 18.55 2.81 -36.19
C GLU A 7 19.47 3.97 -35.77
N GLY A 8 18.94 5.18 -35.84
CA GLY A 8 19.60 6.38 -35.31
C GLY A 8 19.82 6.28 -33.79
N PRO A 9 20.82 6.98 -33.24
CA PRO A 9 21.19 6.87 -31.84
C PRO A 9 20.05 7.30 -30.92
N VAL A 10 19.77 6.48 -29.91
CA VAL A 10 18.84 6.79 -28.82
C VAL A 10 19.33 8.06 -28.11
N PRO A 11 18.52 9.13 -28.03
CA PRO A 11 18.95 10.37 -27.40
C PRO A 11 19.22 10.17 -25.90
N SER A 12 20.28 10.82 -25.42
CA SER A 12 20.72 10.84 -24.03
C SER A 12 19.60 11.35 -23.09
N PRO A 13 19.45 10.80 -21.86
CA PRO A 13 18.39 11.17 -20.92
C PRO A 13 18.43 12.61 -20.38
N ALA A 14 19.43 13.42 -20.76
CA ALA A 14 19.73 14.68 -20.10
C ALA A 14 19.02 15.93 -20.68
N GLU A 15 18.37 15.86 -21.86
CA GLU A 15 17.84 17.08 -22.52
C GLU A 15 16.33 17.05 -22.87
N GLY A 16 15.64 15.94 -22.64
CA GLY A 16 14.21 15.81 -22.93
C GLY A 16 13.37 15.83 -21.66
N GLY A 17 12.72 16.96 -21.34
CA GLY A 17 11.73 17.00 -20.26
C GLY A 17 10.64 15.94 -20.44
N LEU A 18 9.92 15.58 -19.35
CA LEU A 18 8.91 14.51 -19.38
C LEU A 18 7.96 14.66 -20.59
N PRO A 19 7.65 13.54 -21.29
CA PRO A 19 6.70 13.57 -22.41
C PRO A 19 5.40 14.24 -21.99
N LYS A 20 4.77 15.00 -22.90
CA LYS A 20 3.56 15.79 -22.61
C LYS A 20 2.47 14.97 -21.90
N ALA A 21 2.27 13.72 -22.33
CA ALA A 21 1.31 12.79 -21.73
C ALA A 21 1.66 12.37 -20.28
N VAL A 22 2.95 12.25 -19.95
CA VAL A 22 3.38 11.97 -18.57
C VAL A 22 3.22 13.21 -17.72
N ARG A 23 3.59 14.39 -18.25
CA ARG A 23 3.45 15.67 -17.56
C ARG A 23 2.00 16.00 -17.20
N SER A 24 1.04 15.65 -18.07
CA SER A 24 -0.38 15.83 -17.80
C SER A 24 -0.91 14.96 -16.66
N ILE A 25 -0.18 13.93 -16.24
CA ILE A 25 -0.51 13.11 -15.06
C ILE A 25 0.27 13.62 -13.83
N VAL A 26 1.59 13.77 -13.97
CA VAL A 26 2.50 14.11 -12.86
C VAL A 26 2.17 15.49 -12.27
N THR A 27 1.91 16.49 -13.10
CA THR A 27 1.63 17.85 -12.61
C THR A 27 0.37 17.91 -11.73
N PRO A 28 -0.82 17.45 -12.19
CA PRO A 28 -2.01 17.50 -11.35
C PRO A 28 -1.93 16.57 -10.14
N VAL A 29 -1.28 15.40 -10.21
CA VAL A 29 -1.16 14.56 -9.01
C VAL A 29 -0.24 15.20 -7.97
N THR A 30 0.87 15.82 -8.37
CA THR A 30 1.79 16.48 -7.43
C THR A 30 1.13 17.69 -6.77
N VAL A 31 0.55 18.59 -7.57
CA VAL A 31 -0.16 19.76 -7.04
C VAL A 31 -1.36 19.32 -6.20
N GLY A 32 -2.13 18.36 -6.71
CA GLY A 32 -3.32 17.83 -6.02
C GLY A 32 -2.99 17.21 -4.67
N TYR A 33 -1.94 16.37 -4.60
CA TYR A 33 -1.46 15.79 -3.36
C TYR A 33 -1.06 16.87 -2.34
N MET A 34 -0.28 17.88 -2.75
CA MET A 34 0.12 18.98 -1.85
C MET A 34 -1.08 19.75 -1.30
N LEU A 35 -2.03 20.12 -2.16
CA LEU A 35 -3.25 20.83 -1.74
C LEU A 35 -4.12 19.96 -0.83
N THR A 36 -4.24 18.66 -1.13
CA THR A 36 -4.97 17.70 -0.30
C THR A 36 -4.33 17.59 1.07
N SER A 37 -3.01 17.39 1.14
CA SER A 37 -2.29 17.24 2.40
C SER A 37 -2.35 18.51 3.24
N ILE A 38 -2.01 19.67 2.67
CA ILE A 38 -2.02 20.94 3.41
C ILE A 38 -3.44 21.35 3.80
N GLY A 39 -4.38 21.32 2.85
CA GLY A 39 -5.77 21.68 3.08
C GLY A 39 -6.45 20.74 4.09
N GLY A 40 -6.27 19.43 3.93
CA GLY A 40 -6.88 18.41 4.78
C GLY A 40 -6.33 18.44 6.20
N MET A 41 -5.01 18.48 6.39
CA MET A 41 -4.40 18.57 7.72
C MET A 41 -4.80 19.88 8.42
N THR A 42 -4.75 21.01 7.71
CA THR A 42 -5.11 22.31 8.30
C THR A 42 -6.60 22.36 8.65
N PHE A 43 -7.48 21.83 7.79
CA PHE A 43 -8.90 21.71 8.11
C PHE A 43 -9.12 20.83 9.35
N ALA A 44 -8.51 19.65 9.41
CA ALA A 44 -8.71 18.71 10.50
C ALA A 44 -8.20 19.24 11.86
N TYR A 45 -7.03 19.91 11.87
CA TYR A 45 -6.32 20.26 13.11
C TYR A 45 -6.27 21.75 13.44
N ALA A 46 -6.52 22.65 12.49
CA ALA A 46 -6.46 24.11 12.70
C ALA A 46 -7.85 24.77 12.62
N GLY A 47 -8.82 24.19 13.32
CA GLY A 47 -10.12 24.83 13.57
C GLY A 47 -11.20 24.64 12.50
N ARG A 48 -11.10 23.63 11.63
CA ARG A 48 -12.17 23.22 10.68
C ARG A 48 -12.65 24.36 9.78
N ASN A 49 -11.72 25.17 9.30
CA ASN A 49 -12.00 26.32 8.44
C ASN A 49 -12.40 25.89 7.01
N TRP A 50 -13.53 26.42 6.53
CA TRP A 50 -14.13 26.06 5.23
C TRP A 50 -13.25 26.36 4.01
N ILE A 51 -12.34 27.34 4.09
CA ILE A 51 -11.39 27.66 3.00
C ILE A 51 -10.42 26.49 2.81
N PHE A 52 -9.84 25.99 3.91
CA PHE A 52 -8.93 24.84 3.86
C PHE A 52 -9.66 23.56 3.46
N HIS A 53 -10.93 23.41 3.82
CA HIS A 53 -11.77 22.35 3.27
C HIS A 53 -11.94 22.49 1.74
N GLY A 54 -12.18 23.70 1.24
CA GLY A 54 -12.24 23.97 -0.21
C GLY A 54 -10.92 23.62 -0.92
N ILE A 55 -9.78 24.00 -0.35
CA ILE A 55 -8.44 23.64 -0.88
C ILE A 55 -8.26 22.12 -0.92
N TYR A 56 -8.67 21.43 0.14
CA TYR A 56 -8.65 19.97 0.20
C TYR A 56 -9.45 19.34 -0.95
N LEU A 57 -10.67 19.82 -1.20
CA LEU A 57 -11.54 19.31 -2.27
C LEU A 57 -10.98 19.57 -3.68
N VAL A 58 -10.35 20.73 -3.89
CA VAL A 58 -9.63 21.03 -5.14
C VAL A 58 -8.46 20.06 -5.32
N GLY A 59 -7.70 19.81 -4.26
CA GLY A 59 -6.60 18.84 -4.25
C GLY A 59 -7.07 17.44 -4.65
N LEU A 60 -8.11 16.93 -4.00
CA LEU A 60 -8.70 15.63 -4.31
C LEU A 60 -9.17 15.53 -5.77
N SER A 61 -9.79 16.59 -6.29
CA SER A 61 -10.27 16.65 -7.68
C SER A 61 -9.12 16.53 -8.68
N LEU A 62 -7.99 17.19 -8.42
CA LEU A 62 -6.79 17.07 -9.26
C LEU A 62 -6.16 15.68 -9.21
N VAL A 63 -6.09 15.06 -8.02
CA VAL A 63 -5.60 13.67 -7.87
C VAL A 63 -6.51 12.70 -8.61
N PHE A 64 -7.83 12.84 -8.48
CA PHE A 64 -8.80 12.01 -9.20
C PHE A 64 -8.65 12.17 -10.72
N TYR A 65 -8.54 13.41 -11.21
CA TYR A 65 -8.28 13.70 -12.63
C TYR A 65 -6.99 13.03 -13.13
N ALA A 66 -5.90 13.13 -12.36
CA ALA A 66 -4.65 12.47 -12.69
C ALA A 66 -4.80 10.93 -12.73
N GLY A 67 -5.59 10.37 -11.81
CA GLY A 67 -5.94 8.95 -11.79
C GLY A 67 -6.69 8.50 -13.04
N VAL A 68 -7.65 9.30 -13.54
CA VAL A 68 -8.37 9.02 -14.80
C VAL A 68 -7.39 8.98 -15.98
N LEU A 69 -6.50 9.97 -16.08
CA LEU A 69 -5.47 9.99 -17.11
C LEU A 69 -4.50 8.81 -16.99
N LEU A 70 -4.15 8.40 -15.77
CA LEU A 70 -3.33 7.22 -15.51
C LEU A 70 -4.02 5.94 -15.97
N ALA A 71 -5.31 5.75 -15.66
CA ALA A 71 -6.09 4.60 -16.13
C ALA A 71 -6.14 4.53 -17.67
N LEU A 72 -6.33 5.68 -18.33
CA LEU A 72 -6.27 5.77 -19.80
C LEU A 72 -4.88 5.42 -20.35
N ALA A 73 -3.81 5.88 -19.71
CA ALA A 73 -2.44 5.58 -20.10
C ALA A 73 -2.07 4.10 -19.91
N LEU A 74 -2.67 3.44 -18.91
CA LEU A 74 -2.48 2.04 -18.58
C LEU A 74 -3.35 1.08 -19.41
N TRP A 75 -4.23 1.60 -20.26
CA TRP A 75 -5.21 0.81 -21.01
C TRP A 75 -4.61 -0.45 -21.67
N PRO A 76 -5.20 -1.63 -21.45
CA PRO A 76 -4.55 -2.92 -21.74
C PRO A 76 -4.49 -3.30 -23.22
N SER A 77 -5.03 -2.50 -24.15
CA SER A 77 -5.01 -2.85 -25.59
C SER A 77 -3.61 -2.77 -26.23
N ARG A 78 -2.64 -2.14 -25.57
CA ARG A 78 -1.26 -2.04 -26.07
C ARG A 78 -0.47 -3.31 -25.75
N ARG A 79 -0.11 -4.06 -26.79
CA ARG A 79 0.85 -5.16 -26.70
C ARG A 79 2.25 -4.57 -26.46
N TRP A 80 2.98 -5.11 -25.49
CA TRP A 80 4.41 -4.81 -25.32
C TRP A 80 5.22 -6.07 -25.60
N ALA A 81 6.43 -5.87 -26.13
CA ALA A 81 7.41 -6.92 -26.29
C ALA A 81 8.05 -7.23 -24.92
N GLU A 82 7.33 -7.96 -24.06
CA GLU A 82 7.93 -8.63 -22.91
C GLU A 82 8.16 -10.10 -23.24
N ASP A 83 9.31 -10.64 -22.81
CA ASP A 83 9.69 -12.03 -23.03
C ASP A 83 8.66 -12.99 -22.40
N PRO A 84 7.87 -13.71 -23.22
CA PRO A 84 6.85 -14.66 -22.75
C PRO A 84 7.39 -15.77 -21.84
N ALA A 85 8.69 -16.10 -21.97
CA ALA A 85 9.32 -17.11 -21.14
C ALA A 85 9.50 -16.63 -19.70
N ARG A 86 9.77 -15.33 -19.52
CA ARG A 86 10.10 -14.72 -18.22
C ARG A 86 8.89 -14.11 -17.51
N PHE A 87 7.96 -13.55 -18.26
CA PHE A 87 6.82 -12.79 -17.71
C PHE A 87 5.47 -13.41 -18.09
N SER A 88 4.47 -13.16 -17.26
CA SER A 88 3.09 -13.59 -17.50
C SER A 88 2.38 -12.69 -18.51
N HIS A 89 1.71 -13.32 -19.47
CA HIS A 89 0.96 -12.63 -20.52
C HIS A 89 -0.29 -13.44 -20.90
N LEU A 90 -1.27 -12.76 -21.47
CA LEU A 90 -2.47 -13.37 -22.05
C LEU A 90 -2.64 -12.82 -23.48
N ALA A 91 -2.58 -13.70 -24.49
CA ALA A 91 -2.71 -13.31 -25.90
C ALA A 91 -1.79 -12.14 -26.34
N GLY A 92 -0.57 -12.09 -25.79
CA GLY A 92 0.43 -11.04 -26.06
C GLY A 92 0.23 -9.74 -25.26
N ILE A 93 -0.74 -9.70 -24.34
CA ILE A 93 -0.93 -8.61 -23.38
C ILE A 93 -0.21 -8.96 -22.07
N PRO A 94 0.76 -8.15 -21.59
CA PRO A 94 1.39 -8.38 -20.30
C PRO A 94 0.36 -8.29 -19.17
N LEU A 95 0.35 -9.28 -18.28
CA LEU A 95 -0.61 -9.29 -17.17
C LEU A 95 -0.31 -8.21 -16.13
N GLU A 96 0.94 -7.77 -15.97
CA GLU A 96 1.27 -6.61 -15.11
C GLU A 96 0.50 -5.36 -15.53
N ARG A 97 0.40 -5.09 -16.84
CA ARG A 97 -0.35 -3.94 -17.35
C ARG A 97 -1.83 -4.06 -17.03
N VAL A 98 -2.40 -5.26 -17.16
CA VAL A 98 -3.80 -5.52 -16.78
C VAL A 98 -3.98 -5.26 -15.28
N ALA A 99 -3.06 -5.72 -14.44
CA ALA A 99 -3.11 -5.51 -13.00
C ALA A 99 -3.04 -4.02 -12.63
N PHE A 100 -2.09 -3.26 -13.20
CA PHE A 100 -1.97 -1.81 -12.98
C PHE A 100 -3.21 -1.05 -13.46
N PHE A 101 -3.72 -1.38 -14.65
CA PHE A 101 -4.95 -0.77 -15.15
C PHE A 101 -6.14 -1.04 -14.23
N MET A 102 -6.30 -2.29 -13.82
CA MET A 102 -7.42 -2.72 -12.99
C MET A 102 -7.38 -2.07 -11.61
N VAL A 103 -6.23 -2.05 -10.93
CA VAL A 103 -6.12 -1.40 -9.62
C VAL A 103 -6.34 0.12 -9.71
N ALA A 104 -5.89 0.78 -10.78
CA ALA A 104 -6.15 2.20 -11.02
C ALA A 104 -7.66 2.46 -11.22
N LEU A 105 -8.33 1.63 -12.03
CA LEU A 105 -9.77 1.72 -12.26
C LEU A 105 -10.56 1.49 -10.96
N PHE A 106 -10.25 0.44 -10.21
CA PHE A 106 -10.92 0.13 -8.95
C PHE A 106 -10.71 1.23 -7.90
N THR A 107 -9.52 1.82 -7.85
CA THR A 107 -9.25 2.95 -6.96
C THR A 107 -10.11 4.15 -7.33
N LEU A 108 -10.28 4.46 -8.63
CA LEU A 108 -11.16 5.53 -9.09
C LEU A 108 -12.62 5.27 -8.73
N VAL A 109 -13.13 4.06 -8.96
CA VAL A 109 -14.51 3.70 -8.61
C VAL A 109 -14.72 3.79 -7.09
N SER A 110 -13.79 3.24 -6.30
CA SER A 110 -13.87 3.36 -4.84
C SER A 110 -13.80 4.81 -4.37
N ALA A 111 -12.97 5.64 -4.99
CA ALA A 111 -12.88 7.06 -4.67
C ALA A 111 -14.19 7.78 -4.97
N ALA A 112 -14.85 7.43 -6.08
CA ALA A 112 -16.17 7.95 -6.41
C ALA A 112 -17.25 7.52 -5.41
N ILE A 113 -17.21 6.28 -4.87
CA ILE A 113 -18.12 5.83 -3.81
C ILE A 113 -17.95 6.69 -2.55
N GLY A 114 -16.72 6.89 -2.08
CA GLY A 114 -16.43 7.73 -0.91
C GLY A 114 -16.81 9.20 -1.14
N ALA A 115 -16.49 9.74 -2.32
CA ALA A 115 -16.86 11.10 -2.70
C ALA A 115 -18.38 11.29 -2.80
N ALA A 116 -19.12 10.29 -3.29
CA ALA A 116 -20.57 10.32 -3.34
C ALA A 116 -21.18 10.37 -1.94
N ALA A 117 -20.70 9.56 -0.98
CA ALA A 117 -21.12 9.67 0.41
C ALA A 117 -20.79 11.05 1.01
N GLY A 118 -19.58 11.55 0.77
CA GLY A 118 -19.13 12.88 1.23
C GLY A 118 -19.92 14.05 0.61
N ALA A 119 -20.46 13.90 -0.60
CA ALA A 119 -21.27 14.94 -1.24
C ALA A 119 -22.60 15.21 -0.50
N PHE A 120 -23.05 14.28 0.33
CA PHE A 120 -24.23 14.44 1.20
C PHE A 120 -23.88 14.93 2.61
N PHE A 121 -22.62 15.32 2.87
CA PHE A 121 -22.20 15.85 4.17
C PHE A 121 -23.00 17.11 4.54
N GLY A 122 -23.68 17.08 5.69
CA GLY A 122 -24.60 18.14 6.13
C GLY A 122 -25.97 18.11 5.43
N ASN A 123 -26.23 17.12 4.58
CA ASN A 123 -27.49 16.88 3.87
C ASN A 123 -27.91 15.40 3.99
N GLY A 124 -28.02 14.93 5.23
CA GLY A 124 -28.38 13.55 5.58
C GLY A 124 -27.20 12.62 5.90
N MET A 125 -25.95 13.06 5.66
CA MET A 125 -24.74 12.40 6.14
C MET A 125 -24.03 13.31 7.15
N GLU A 126 -23.68 12.76 8.31
CA GLU A 126 -22.95 13.47 9.37
C GLU A 126 -21.56 12.84 9.59
N ALA A 127 -20.68 13.57 10.28
CA ALA A 127 -19.40 13.03 10.67
C ALA A 127 -19.60 11.97 11.77
N PHE A 128 -18.98 10.80 11.60
CA PHE A 128 -18.94 9.74 12.59
C PHE A 128 -17.55 9.13 12.66
N LEU A 129 -17.27 8.41 13.76
CA LEU A 129 -16.08 7.61 13.92
C LEU A 129 -16.33 6.21 13.34
N ALA A 130 -15.46 5.76 12.44
CA ALA A 130 -15.64 4.50 11.74
C ALA A 130 -15.56 3.29 12.70
N GLU A 131 -14.80 3.41 13.79
CA GLU A 131 -14.73 2.39 14.84
C GLU A 131 -16.02 2.25 15.64
N ASP A 132 -16.85 3.30 15.71
CA ASP A 132 -18.07 3.28 16.50
C ASP A 132 -19.26 2.73 15.67
N ILE A 133 -19.19 2.82 14.33
CA ILE A 133 -20.29 2.42 13.46
C ILE A 133 -20.53 0.90 13.38
N VAL A 134 -19.54 0.07 13.72
CA VAL A 134 -19.65 -1.39 13.57
C VAL A 134 -20.71 -2.03 14.48
N ARG A 135 -21.14 -1.31 15.54
CA ARG A 135 -22.18 -1.73 16.48
C ARG A 135 -23.53 -1.04 16.24
N VAL A 136 -23.60 -0.14 15.28
CA VAL A 136 -24.86 0.49 14.86
C VAL A 136 -25.61 -0.45 13.95
N ASP A 137 -26.90 -0.66 14.22
CA ASP A 137 -27.82 -1.44 13.39
C ASP A 137 -29.22 -0.81 13.51
N PRO A 138 -29.89 -0.43 12.40
CA PRO A 138 -29.45 -0.54 11.00
C PRO A 138 -28.43 0.53 10.60
N HIS A 139 -27.52 0.18 9.69
CA HIS A 139 -26.66 1.14 9.00
C HIS A 139 -27.45 1.94 7.96
N THR A 140 -27.14 3.23 7.85
CA THR A 140 -27.56 4.05 6.71
C THR A 140 -26.78 3.66 5.45
N ILE A 141 -27.31 3.99 4.28
CA ILE A 141 -26.59 3.74 3.02
C ILE A 141 -25.27 4.51 2.94
N TYR A 142 -25.19 5.71 3.51
CA TYR A 142 -23.96 6.50 3.53
C TYR A 142 -22.88 5.86 4.41
N GLU A 143 -23.27 5.30 5.56
CA GLU A 143 -22.37 4.54 6.43
C GLU A 143 -21.84 3.30 5.70
N LEU A 144 -22.72 2.53 5.05
CA LEU A 144 -22.31 1.36 4.26
C LEU A 144 -21.37 1.72 3.11
N MET A 145 -21.60 2.86 2.44
CA MET A 145 -20.70 3.37 1.39
C MET A 145 -19.32 3.73 1.96
N ILE A 146 -19.25 4.36 3.14
CA ILE A 146 -17.99 4.68 3.81
C ILE A 146 -17.28 3.41 4.28
N ILE A 147 -17.99 2.43 4.85
CA ILE A 147 -17.43 1.13 5.25
C ILE A 147 -16.81 0.44 4.04
N ALA A 148 -17.54 0.37 2.91
CA ALA A 148 -17.04 -0.21 1.67
C ALA A 148 -15.81 0.54 1.15
N HIS A 149 -15.86 1.88 1.09
CA HIS A 149 -14.74 2.71 0.66
C HIS A 149 -13.49 2.50 1.52
N LEU A 150 -13.63 2.58 2.85
CA LEU A 150 -12.51 2.51 3.78
C LEU A 150 -11.78 1.16 3.70
N HIS A 151 -12.55 0.07 3.63
CA HIS A 151 -11.97 -1.28 3.65
C HIS A 151 -11.18 -1.61 2.38
N ILE A 152 -11.67 -1.16 1.21
CA ILE A 152 -11.01 -1.49 -0.07
C ILE A 152 -9.81 -0.58 -0.37
N MET A 153 -9.82 0.67 0.10
CA MET A 153 -8.77 1.64 -0.27
C MET A 153 -7.37 1.21 0.16
N LEU A 154 -7.20 0.78 1.41
CA LEU A 154 -5.89 0.30 1.87
C LEU A 154 -5.44 -0.96 1.13
N THR A 155 -6.35 -1.90 0.92
CA THR A 155 -6.07 -3.12 0.13
C THR A 155 -5.60 -2.78 -1.29
N LEU A 156 -6.25 -1.82 -1.96
CA LEU A 156 -5.84 -1.37 -3.30
C LEU A 156 -4.47 -0.66 -3.27
N ILE A 157 -4.17 0.12 -2.22
CA ILE A 157 -2.85 0.73 -2.01
C ILE A 157 -1.78 -0.35 -1.86
N ASP A 158 -2.02 -1.39 -1.07
CA ASP A 158 -1.07 -2.50 -0.90
C ASP A 158 -0.86 -3.28 -2.20
N VAL A 159 -1.92 -3.50 -2.97
CA VAL A 159 -1.82 -4.09 -4.32
C VAL A 159 -0.99 -3.20 -5.24
N MET A 160 -1.20 -1.88 -5.23
CA MET A 160 -0.39 -0.94 -6.00
C MET A 160 1.09 -1.03 -5.60
N ILE A 161 1.39 -1.05 -4.30
CA ILE A 161 2.75 -1.19 -3.78
C ILE A 161 3.36 -2.51 -4.23
N LEU A 162 2.65 -3.64 -4.08
CA LEU A 162 3.10 -4.95 -4.53
C LEU A 162 3.44 -4.95 -6.03
N LEU A 163 2.58 -4.37 -6.86
CA LEU A 163 2.82 -4.25 -8.30
C LEU A 163 4.02 -3.35 -8.60
N ILE A 164 4.20 -2.25 -7.87
CA ILE A 164 5.38 -1.39 -7.98
C ILE A 164 6.64 -2.16 -7.59
N VAL A 165 6.63 -2.97 -6.53
CA VAL A 165 7.75 -3.84 -6.14
C VAL A 165 8.07 -4.83 -7.26
N ILE A 166 7.06 -5.55 -7.77
CA ILE A 166 7.19 -6.50 -8.88
C ILE A 166 7.87 -5.83 -10.08
N ARG A 167 7.40 -4.64 -10.46
CA ARG A 167 7.91 -3.91 -11.61
C ARG A 167 9.31 -3.36 -11.38
N THR A 168 9.55 -2.76 -10.21
CA THR A 168 10.83 -2.11 -9.85
C THR A 168 11.95 -3.12 -9.80
N TYR A 169 11.73 -4.28 -9.20
CA TYR A 169 12.73 -5.34 -9.12
C TYR A 169 12.69 -6.30 -10.30
N ARG A 170 11.78 -6.13 -11.27
CA ARG A 170 11.61 -7.04 -12.42
C ARG A 170 11.49 -8.50 -11.96
N VAL A 171 10.56 -8.76 -11.05
CA VAL A 171 10.25 -10.13 -10.60
C VAL A 171 9.90 -10.98 -11.81
N GLU A 172 10.45 -12.18 -11.93
CA GLU A 172 10.33 -12.99 -13.14
C GLU A 172 10.27 -14.50 -12.87
N GLY A 173 9.99 -15.26 -13.93
CA GLY A 173 9.91 -16.71 -13.90
C GLY A 173 8.65 -17.19 -13.18
N ARG A 174 8.77 -18.28 -12.42
CA ARG A 174 7.62 -18.88 -11.71
C ARG A 174 6.98 -17.92 -10.70
N ALA A 175 7.78 -17.10 -10.04
CA ALA A 175 7.30 -16.13 -9.06
C ALA A 175 6.31 -15.15 -9.71
N HIS A 176 6.70 -14.55 -10.83
CA HIS A 176 5.85 -13.65 -11.60
C HIS A 176 4.62 -14.33 -12.20
N LYS A 177 4.82 -15.52 -12.79
CA LYS A 177 3.76 -16.31 -13.45
C LYS A 177 2.66 -16.79 -12.51
N ILE A 178 2.90 -16.78 -11.20
CA ILE A 178 1.89 -17.12 -10.19
C ILE A 178 1.40 -15.85 -9.48
N ALA A 179 2.30 -14.99 -9.01
CA ALA A 179 1.95 -13.82 -8.20
C ALA A 179 1.10 -12.81 -8.97
N VAL A 180 1.40 -12.51 -10.23
CA VAL A 180 0.65 -11.50 -11.00
C VAL A 180 -0.78 -11.96 -11.31
N PRO A 181 -1.02 -13.17 -11.84
CA PRO A 181 -2.40 -13.66 -12.00
C PRO A 181 -3.16 -13.76 -10.67
N ALA A 182 -2.53 -14.24 -9.61
CA ALA A 182 -3.15 -14.30 -8.29
C ALA A 182 -3.51 -12.90 -7.77
N THR A 183 -2.66 -11.90 -8.01
CA THR A 183 -2.93 -10.50 -7.68
C THR A 183 -4.15 -9.98 -8.45
N ILE A 184 -4.27 -10.28 -9.75
CA ILE A 184 -5.43 -9.88 -10.54
C ILE A 184 -6.72 -10.51 -10.00
N VAL A 185 -6.73 -11.82 -9.80
CA VAL A 185 -7.91 -12.55 -9.31
C VAL A 185 -8.30 -12.08 -7.92
N GLY A 186 -7.33 -12.00 -7.00
CA GLY A 186 -7.56 -11.57 -5.62
C GLY A 186 -8.07 -10.14 -5.54
N THR A 187 -7.48 -9.22 -6.32
CA THR A 187 -7.90 -7.81 -6.35
C THR A 187 -9.32 -7.66 -6.90
N ALA A 188 -9.70 -8.40 -7.94
CA ALA A 188 -11.06 -8.37 -8.47
C ALA A 188 -12.09 -8.89 -7.46
N ILE A 189 -11.83 -10.04 -6.85
CA ILE A 189 -12.73 -10.65 -5.85
C ILE A 189 -12.89 -9.71 -4.66
N VAL A 190 -11.79 -9.25 -4.05
CA VAL A 190 -11.84 -8.43 -2.85
C VAL A 190 -12.55 -7.11 -3.12
N THR A 191 -12.28 -6.45 -4.26
CA THR A 191 -12.91 -5.17 -4.63
C THR A 191 -14.42 -5.30 -4.79
N ILE A 192 -14.86 -6.25 -5.61
CA ILE A 192 -16.30 -6.43 -5.89
C ILE A 192 -17.03 -6.87 -4.62
N ALA A 193 -16.42 -7.77 -3.83
CA ALA A 193 -16.98 -8.18 -2.55
C ALA A 193 -17.13 -6.98 -1.60
N THR A 194 -16.10 -6.16 -1.44
CA THR A 194 -16.18 -4.99 -0.55
C THR A 194 -17.23 -3.98 -1.01
N TRP A 195 -17.37 -3.70 -2.31
CA TRP A 195 -18.44 -2.82 -2.79
C TRP A 195 -19.84 -3.40 -2.54
N SER A 196 -19.98 -4.72 -2.58
CA SER A 196 -21.27 -5.36 -2.30
C SER A 196 -21.73 -5.26 -0.86
N VAL A 197 -20.86 -4.87 0.09
CA VAL A 197 -21.26 -4.54 1.48
C VAL A 197 -22.37 -3.50 1.52
N ILE A 198 -22.47 -2.62 0.50
CA ILE A 198 -23.52 -1.60 0.38
C ILE A 198 -24.93 -2.20 0.31
N GLY A 199 -25.06 -3.44 -0.20
CA GLY A 199 -26.36 -4.10 -0.35
C GLY A 199 -26.41 -5.54 0.17
N TRP A 200 -25.32 -6.08 0.71
CA TRP A 200 -25.23 -7.47 1.14
C TRP A 200 -24.26 -7.69 2.30
N GLU A 201 -24.80 -8.05 3.46
CA GLU A 201 -24.02 -8.29 4.70
C GLU A 201 -23.04 -9.47 4.58
N GLY A 202 -23.36 -10.47 3.75
CA GLY A 202 -22.53 -11.67 3.54
C GLY A 202 -21.22 -11.42 2.79
N ALA A 203 -21.02 -10.21 2.28
CA ALA A 203 -19.84 -9.77 1.53
C ALA A 203 -18.51 -10.10 2.24
N HIS A 204 -18.47 -9.97 3.58
CA HIS A 204 -17.26 -10.19 4.38
C HIS A 204 -16.65 -11.59 4.22
N LYS A 205 -17.46 -12.63 3.97
CA LYS A 205 -16.94 -13.98 3.72
C LYS A 205 -16.21 -14.07 2.38
N VAL A 206 -16.67 -13.33 1.38
CA VAL A 206 -16.09 -13.32 0.02
C VAL A 206 -14.83 -12.47 -0.03
N ILE A 207 -14.74 -11.39 0.75
CA ILE A 207 -13.53 -10.58 0.91
C ILE A 207 -12.34 -11.47 1.30
N ASN A 208 -12.51 -12.37 2.28
CA ASN A 208 -11.46 -13.30 2.72
C ASN A 208 -11.00 -14.26 1.62
N ILE A 209 -11.88 -14.65 0.69
CA ILE A 209 -11.51 -15.47 -0.47
C ILE A 209 -10.56 -14.70 -1.39
N GLY A 210 -10.82 -13.41 -1.63
CA GLY A 210 -9.92 -12.55 -2.42
C GLY A 210 -8.53 -12.45 -1.78
N SER A 211 -8.47 -12.23 -0.47
CA SER A 211 -7.21 -12.21 0.29
C SER A 211 -6.42 -13.51 0.20
N ALA A 212 -7.09 -14.67 0.12
CA ALA A 212 -6.42 -15.97 -0.06
C ALA A 212 -5.62 -16.08 -1.36
N PHE A 213 -5.88 -15.23 -2.37
CA PHE A 213 -5.06 -15.12 -3.57
C PHE A 213 -3.95 -14.05 -3.46
N LEU A 214 -4.23 -12.92 -2.79
CA LEU A 214 -3.27 -11.82 -2.65
C LEU A 214 -2.07 -12.21 -1.78
N LEU A 215 -2.31 -12.86 -0.64
CA LEU A 215 -1.27 -13.14 0.35
C LEU A 215 -0.18 -14.09 -0.17
N PRO A 216 -0.52 -15.23 -0.81
CA PRO A 216 0.51 -16.10 -1.40
C PRO A 216 1.31 -15.38 -2.50
N GLY A 217 0.69 -14.46 -3.24
CA GLY A 217 1.38 -13.64 -4.24
C GLY A 217 2.45 -12.75 -3.61
N ALA A 218 2.12 -12.03 -2.54
CA ALA A 218 3.07 -11.19 -1.80
C ALA A 218 4.21 -12.02 -1.19
N ILE A 219 3.90 -13.15 -0.54
CA ILE A 219 4.89 -14.06 0.05
C ILE A 219 5.85 -14.59 -1.03
N LEU A 220 5.33 -14.99 -2.20
CA LEU A 220 6.15 -15.49 -3.29
C LEU A 220 7.11 -14.43 -3.84
N VAL A 221 6.65 -13.18 -3.96
CA VAL A 221 7.49 -12.04 -4.35
C VAL A 221 8.58 -11.78 -3.32
N ALA A 222 8.25 -11.83 -2.03
CA ALA A 222 9.22 -11.64 -0.94
C ALA A 222 10.30 -12.73 -0.92
N ILE A 223 9.90 -14.01 -1.03
CA ILE A 223 10.84 -15.15 -1.10
C ILE A 223 11.77 -15.01 -2.30
N TRP A 224 11.21 -14.65 -3.47
CA TRP A 224 12.01 -14.40 -4.67
C TRP A 224 12.99 -13.25 -4.46
N GLY A 225 12.56 -12.17 -3.81
CA GLY A 225 13.37 -10.99 -3.50
C GLY A 225 14.55 -11.32 -2.58
N PHE A 226 14.31 -12.05 -1.49
CA PHE A 226 15.38 -12.52 -0.60
C PHE A 226 16.35 -13.46 -1.31
N ALA A 227 15.87 -14.41 -2.11
CA ALA A 227 16.74 -15.28 -2.90
C ALA A 227 17.61 -14.48 -3.88
N ARG A 228 17.06 -13.42 -4.47
CA ARG A 228 17.81 -12.50 -5.33
C ARG A 228 18.88 -11.73 -4.57
N LEU A 229 18.57 -11.14 -3.41
CA LEU A 229 19.56 -10.41 -2.59
C LEU A 229 20.74 -11.31 -2.18
N VAL A 230 20.45 -12.56 -1.81
CA VAL A 230 21.50 -13.53 -1.48
C VAL A 230 22.39 -13.83 -2.68
N ARG A 231 21.81 -14.07 -3.88
CA ARG A 231 22.57 -14.32 -5.11
C ARG A 231 23.44 -13.12 -5.50
N GLU A 232 22.90 -11.91 -5.43
CA GLU A 232 23.66 -10.68 -5.73
C GLU A 232 24.83 -10.48 -4.76
N GLY A 233 24.67 -10.88 -3.49
CA GLY A 233 25.70 -10.67 -2.46
C GLY A 233 26.77 -11.75 -2.39
N VAL A 234 26.48 -13.00 -2.77
CA VAL A 234 27.44 -14.12 -2.67
C VAL A 234 27.89 -14.67 -4.04
N GLY A 235 27.19 -14.35 -5.13
CA GLY A 235 27.44 -14.90 -6.46
C GLY A 235 26.96 -16.35 -6.59
N ASP A 236 27.40 -17.02 -7.68
CA ASP A 236 26.97 -18.38 -8.03
C ASP A 236 27.78 -19.50 -7.35
N GLY A 237 28.72 -19.14 -6.47
CA GLY A 237 29.58 -20.08 -5.75
C GLY A 237 28.93 -20.70 -4.49
N PRO A 238 29.52 -21.78 -3.94
CA PRO A 238 29.09 -22.34 -2.67
C PRO A 238 29.26 -21.30 -1.55
N ALA A 239 28.17 -21.07 -0.82
CA ALA A 239 28.04 -20.02 0.18
C ALA A 239 27.62 -20.61 1.53
N GLY A 240 28.39 -20.31 2.58
CA GLY A 240 28.02 -20.67 3.95
C GLY A 240 26.79 -19.89 4.45
N ALA A 241 26.11 -20.40 5.47
CA ALA A 241 24.91 -19.76 6.03
C ALA A 241 25.16 -18.30 6.49
N GLY A 242 26.30 -18.04 7.14
CA GLY A 242 26.68 -16.68 7.58
C GLY A 242 26.93 -15.70 6.42
N GLN A 243 27.47 -16.18 5.30
CA GLN A 243 27.67 -15.36 4.10
C GLN A 243 26.33 -14.98 3.46
N LYS A 244 25.39 -15.93 3.39
CA LYS A 244 24.02 -15.68 2.89
C LYS A 244 23.28 -14.68 3.78
N LEU A 245 23.38 -14.82 5.10
CA LEU A 245 22.78 -13.89 6.05
C LEU A 245 23.36 -12.48 5.91
N ARG A 246 24.69 -12.36 5.81
CA ARG A 246 25.36 -11.07 5.60
C ARG A 246 24.97 -10.43 4.27
N ALA A 247 24.83 -11.22 3.20
CA ALA A 247 24.36 -10.74 1.91
C ALA A 247 22.93 -10.19 1.99
N LEU A 248 22.05 -10.91 2.69
CA LEU A 248 20.65 -10.52 2.87
C LEU A 248 20.51 -9.20 3.64
N LEU A 249 21.27 -9.03 4.72
CA LEU A 249 21.17 -7.87 5.61
C LEU A 249 22.08 -6.69 5.20
N ARG A 250 22.82 -6.80 4.09
CA ARG A 250 23.75 -5.75 3.64
C ARG A 250 23.04 -4.46 3.25
N ASP A 251 21.87 -4.57 2.64
CA ASP A 251 21.07 -3.45 2.16
C ASP A 251 19.73 -3.41 2.89
N PRO A 252 19.62 -2.64 3.98
CA PRO A 252 18.41 -2.62 4.80
C PRO A 252 17.18 -2.07 4.07
N VAL A 253 17.37 -1.21 3.06
CA VAL A 253 16.26 -0.66 2.27
C VAL A 253 15.65 -1.75 1.38
N ARG A 254 16.48 -2.47 0.63
CA ARG A 254 15.99 -3.58 -0.21
C ARG A 254 15.49 -4.76 0.61
N PHE A 255 16.20 -5.09 1.68
CA PHE A 255 15.76 -6.11 2.63
C PHE A 255 14.41 -5.73 3.22
N GLY A 256 14.25 -4.49 3.67
CA GLY A 256 13.03 -3.95 4.25
C GLY A 256 11.82 -4.12 3.32
N ILE A 257 11.95 -3.82 2.03
CA ILE A 257 10.85 -3.99 1.05
C ILE A 257 10.30 -5.42 1.06
N PHE A 258 11.18 -6.43 0.98
CA PHE A 258 10.74 -7.82 0.95
C PHE A 258 10.37 -8.36 2.32
N PHE A 259 11.00 -7.86 3.39
CA PHE A 259 10.64 -8.20 4.77
C PHE A 259 9.23 -7.75 5.10
N GLU A 260 8.88 -6.50 4.80
CA GLU A 260 7.57 -5.94 5.12
C GLU A 260 6.43 -6.66 4.37
N LEU A 261 6.67 -7.16 3.15
CA LEU A 261 5.72 -8.02 2.41
C LEU A 261 5.40 -9.36 3.12
N ILE A 262 6.30 -9.85 3.98
CA ILE A 262 6.03 -11.01 4.83
C ILE A 262 5.50 -10.55 6.19
N PHE A 263 6.12 -9.52 6.77
CA PHE A 263 5.83 -9.06 8.11
C PHE A 263 4.39 -8.55 8.27
N VAL A 264 3.81 -7.94 7.23
CA VAL A 264 2.38 -7.58 7.18
C VAL A 264 1.46 -8.76 7.53
N ASN A 265 1.84 -9.98 7.16
CA ASN A 265 1.05 -11.17 7.49
C ASN A 265 1.05 -11.45 8.99
N VAL A 266 2.14 -11.15 9.67
CA VAL A 266 2.31 -11.40 11.10
C VAL A 266 1.58 -10.36 11.94
N VAL A 267 1.65 -9.08 11.56
CA VAL A 267 1.15 -7.96 12.38
C VAL A 267 -0.18 -7.39 11.93
N VAL A 268 -0.67 -7.74 10.73
CA VAL A 268 -1.97 -7.30 10.22
C VAL A 268 -2.82 -8.52 9.84
N THR A 269 -2.40 -9.29 8.84
CA THR A 269 -3.29 -10.29 8.21
C THR A 269 -3.74 -11.39 9.17
N VAL A 270 -2.81 -12.11 9.81
CA VAL A 270 -3.16 -13.21 10.72
C VAL A 270 -3.97 -12.71 11.92
N PRO A 271 -3.56 -11.61 12.60
CA PRO A 271 -4.38 -11.04 13.67
C PRO A 271 -5.78 -10.61 13.19
N GLY A 272 -5.90 -9.97 12.02
CA GLY A 272 -7.18 -9.55 11.45
C GLY A 272 -8.11 -10.72 11.13
N VAL A 273 -7.57 -11.76 10.49
CA VAL A 273 -8.31 -13.01 10.21
C VAL A 273 -8.74 -13.68 11.51
N TYR A 274 -7.89 -13.69 12.53
CA TYR A 274 -8.24 -14.22 13.85
C TYR A 274 -9.43 -13.48 14.46
N VAL A 275 -9.46 -12.15 14.45
CA VAL A 275 -10.63 -11.37 14.93
C VAL A 275 -11.86 -11.67 14.11
N ALA A 276 -11.73 -11.72 12.78
CA ALA A 276 -12.86 -11.98 11.87
C ALA A 276 -13.53 -13.34 12.13
N PHE A 277 -12.76 -14.36 12.50
CA PHE A 277 -13.31 -15.68 12.87
C PHE A 277 -13.86 -15.76 14.30
N ASN A 278 -13.57 -14.77 15.15
CA ASN A 278 -13.96 -14.75 16.56
C ASN A 278 -14.86 -13.54 16.89
N LEU A 279 -15.57 -12.98 15.91
CA LEU A 279 -16.40 -11.78 16.09
C LEU A 279 -17.46 -11.96 17.18
N ASP A 280 -18.01 -13.16 17.37
CA ASP A 280 -18.99 -13.44 18.42
C ASP A 280 -18.43 -13.14 19.82
N THR A 281 -17.13 -13.34 20.03
CA THR A 281 -16.43 -12.99 21.28
C THR A 281 -16.14 -11.49 21.34
N TYR A 282 -15.56 -10.93 20.29
CA TYR A 282 -15.12 -9.53 20.26
C TYR A 282 -16.30 -8.53 20.29
N ARG A 283 -17.48 -8.93 19.83
CA ARG A 283 -18.70 -8.11 19.87
C ARG A 283 -19.44 -8.14 21.21
N THR A 284 -18.95 -8.87 22.20
CA THR A 284 -19.54 -8.85 23.55
C THR A 284 -19.23 -7.53 24.28
N GLU A 285 -20.05 -7.18 25.28
CA GLU A 285 -19.81 -6.00 26.14
C GLU A 285 -18.46 -6.06 26.86
N ALA A 286 -18.04 -7.25 27.30
CA ALA A 286 -16.76 -7.44 27.97
C ALA A 286 -15.55 -7.06 27.10
N TYR A 287 -15.70 -7.15 25.77
CA TYR A 287 -14.64 -6.86 24.80
C TYR A 287 -14.76 -5.49 24.14
N LEU A 288 -15.72 -4.65 24.52
CA LEU A 288 -15.98 -3.35 23.86
C LEU A 288 -14.71 -2.48 23.71
N GLU A 289 -13.94 -2.32 24.78
CA GLU A 289 -12.69 -1.54 24.72
C GLU A 289 -11.60 -2.19 23.87
N VAL A 290 -11.57 -3.52 23.83
CA VAL A 290 -10.58 -4.29 23.06
C VAL A 290 -10.92 -4.20 21.58
N GLU A 291 -12.19 -4.45 21.23
CA GLU A 291 -12.73 -4.30 19.89
C GLU A 291 -12.43 -2.90 19.34
N ARG A 292 -12.75 -1.83 20.09
CA ARG A 292 -12.49 -0.46 19.64
C ARG A 292 -11.01 -0.21 19.37
N THR A 293 -10.11 -0.71 20.23
CA THR A 293 -8.67 -0.57 19.98
C THR A 293 -8.18 -1.35 18.76
N ILE A 294 -8.78 -2.50 18.45
CA ILE A 294 -8.48 -3.28 17.25
C ILE A 294 -9.00 -2.54 16.00
N LEU A 295 -10.25 -2.05 16.04
CA LEU A 295 -10.88 -1.33 14.94
C LEU A 295 -10.14 -0.04 14.56
N VAL A 296 -9.51 0.62 15.54
CA VAL A 296 -8.63 1.75 15.26
C VAL A 296 -7.26 1.27 14.82
N GLY A 297 -6.58 0.45 15.61
CA GLY A 297 -5.16 0.18 15.40
C GLY A 297 -4.84 -0.69 14.18
N HIS A 298 -5.70 -1.66 13.84
CA HIS A 298 -5.42 -2.64 12.78
C HIS A 298 -5.13 -2.01 11.42
N TRP A 299 -5.97 -1.07 10.98
CA TRP A 299 -5.79 -0.40 9.70
C TRP A 299 -4.70 0.67 9.74
N HIS A 300 -4.44 1.30 10.90
CA HIS A 300 -3.30 2.21 11.06
C HIS A 300 -1.97 1.47 10.94
N VAL A 301 -1.85 0.26 11.49
CA VAL A 301 -0.66 -0.58 11.32
C VAL A 301 -0.47 -0.90 9.84
N LEU A 302 -1.53 -1.31 9.13
CA LEU A 302 -1.47 -1.59 7.71
C LEU A 302 -1.02 -0.35 6.91
N ALA A 303 -1.71 0.78 7.07
CA ALA A 303 -1.40 2.02 6.38
C ALA A 303 0.05 2.49 6.61
N THR A 304 0.54 2.35 7.85
CA THR A 304 1.92 2.73 8.20
C THR A 304 2.92 1.77 7.57
N LEU A 305 2.64 0.47 7.54
CA LEU A 305 3.48 -0.51 6.86
C LEU A 305 3.54 -0.25 5.35
N SER A 306 2.41 0.05 4.71
CA SER A 306 2.35 0.47 3.31
C SER A 306 3.24 1.70 3.07
N ALA A 307 3.18 2.69 3.96
CA ALA A 307 4.01 3.89 3.91
C ALA A 307 5.51 3.57 4.08
N VAL A 308 5.88 2.65 4.97
CA VAL A 308 7.26 2.21 5.16
C VAL A 308 7.82 1.54 3.89
N ILE A 309 7.05 0.65 3.24
CA ILE A 309 7.47 0.06 1.96
C ILE A 309 7.62 1.14 0.89
N ALA A 310 6.67 2.08 0.80
CA ALA A 310 6.74 3.18 -0.14
C ALA A 310 7.98 4.06 0.10
N LEU A 311 8.33 4.35 1.36
CA LEU A 311 9.54 5.08 1.71
C LEU A 311 10.81 4.32 1.33
N PHE A 312 10.87 3.01 1.53
CA PHE A 312 12.00 2.21 1.04
C PHE A 312 12.10 2.26 -0.49
N LEU A 313 10.98 2.15 -1.21
CA LEU A 313 10.95 2.29 -2.66
C LEU A 313 11.43 3.67 -3.12
N ILE A 314 11.04 4.74 -2.42
CA ILE A 314 11.50 6.11 -2.69
C ILE A 314 13.01 6.23 -2.43
N ALA A 315 13.51 5.72 -1.30
CA ALA A 315 14.93 5.76 -0.96
C ALA A 315 15.79 4.95 -1.97
N ASP A 316 15.31 3.80 -2.44
CA ASP A 316 15.97 3.03 -3.49
C ASP A 316 15.94 3.78 -4.84
N ARG A 317 14.80 4.39 -5.18
CA ARG A 317 14.62 5.15 -6.42
C ARG A 317 15.48 6.41 -6.48
N LEU A 318 15.60 7.16 -5.39
CA LEU A 318 16.48 8.33 -5.31
C LEU A 318 17.97 7.95 -5.28
N GLY A 319 18.28 6.66 -5.19
CA GLY A 319 19.65 6.19 -5.20
C GLY A 319 20.41 6.58 -3.93
N THR A 320 19.73 6.70 -2.79
CA THR A 320 20.34 7.00 -1.49
C THR A 320 21.41 5.95 -1.19
N LYS A 321 22.64 6.40 -0.87
CA LYS A 321 23.84 5.55 -0.73
C LYS A 321 24.52 5.74 0.63
N GLY A 322 25.49 4.87 0.91
CA GLY A 322 26.39 5.02 2.05
C GLY A 322 25.68 4.88 3.40
N TRP A 323 26.15 5.68 4.37
CA TRP A 323 25.67 5.60 5.75
C TRP A 323 24.22 6.06 5.90
N VAL A 324 23.77 7.05 5.11
CA VAL A 324 22.37 7.54 5.15
C VAL A 324 21.41 6.39 4.81
N ARG A 325 21.72 5.62 3.76
CA ARG A 325 20.94 4.43 3.39
C ARG A 325 20.85 3.41 4.53
N GLN A 326 21.94 3.22 5.26
CA GLN A 326 22.00 2.27 6.37
C GLN A 326 21.18 2.77 7.56
N VAL A 327 21.36 4.02 7.99
CA VAL A 327 20.65 4.60 9.14
C VAL A 327 19.16 4.73 8.86
N VAL A 328 18.78 5.25 7.69
CA VAL A 328 17.37 5.36 7.30
C VAL A 328 16.75 3.98 7.15
N GLY A 329 17.44 3.07 6.47
CA GLY A 329 16.97 1.70 6.25
C GLY A 329 16.71 0.95 7.56
N TRP A 330 17.71 0.89 8.44
CA TRP A 330 17.58 0.20 9.74
C TRP A 330 16.68 0.94 10.71
N GLY A 331 16.71 2.28 10.72
CA GLY A 331 15.85 3.09 11.57
C GLY A 331 14.37 2.86 11.26
N LEU A 332 14.00 2.89 9.98
CA LEU A 332 12.64 2.55 9.55
C LEU A 332 12.28 1.10 9.86
N LEU A 333 13.15 0.15 9.55
CA LEU A 333 12.86 -1.28 9.71
C LEU A 333 12.75 -1.71 11.18
N ILE A 334 13.69 -1.29 12.03
CA ILE A 334 13.67 -1.59 13.46
C ILE A 334 12.53 -0.81 14.11
N GLY A 335 12.34 0.45 13.73
CA GLY A 335 11.28 1.30 14.24
C GLY A 335 9.89 0.74 13.93
N SER A 336 9.63 0.37 12.68
CA SER A 336 8.36 -0.24 12.25
C SER A 336 8.13 -1.57 12.95
N THR A 337 9.14 -2.45 12.98
CA THR A 337 9.03 -3.77 13.62
C THR A 337 8.72 -3.66 15.11
N LEU A 338 9.48 -2.81 15.83
CA LEU A 338 9.27 -2.57 17.25
C LEU A 338 7.87 -1.98 17.50
N SER A 339 7.48 -0.98 16.72
CA SER A 339 6.15 -0.36 16.82
C SER A 339 5.05 -1.39 16.61
N PHE A 340 5.07 -2.15 15.52
CA PHE A 340 3.93 -2.99 15.14
C PHE A 340 3.77 -4.22 16.03
N VAL A 341 4.86 -4.80 16.54
CA VAL A 341 4.79 -5.91 17.52
C VAL A 341 4.13 -5.45 18.83
N PHE A 342 4.54 -4.28 19.35
CA PHE A 342 4.03 -3.80 20.62
C PHE A 342 2.65 -3.12 20.50
N VAL A 343 2.31 -2.52 19.35
CA VAL A 343 0.93 -2.12 19.04
C VAL A 343 0.01 -3.33 18.95
N ASN A 344 0.45 -4.46 18.38
CA ASN A 344 -0.34 -5.70 18.43
C ASN A 344 -0.57 -6.18 19.85
N SER A 345 0.47 -6.16 20.70
CA SER A 345 0.31 -6.50 22.12
C SER A 345 -0.67 -5.58 22.85
N TYR A 346 -0.69 -4.30 22.48
CA TYR A 346 -1.64 -3.30 22.99
C TYR A 346 -3.08 -3.56 22.52
N MET A 347 -3.28 -3.86 21.23
CA MET A 347 -4.60 -4.10 20.62
C MET A 347 -5.23 -5.41 21.08
N PHE A 348 -4.44 -6.49 21.14
CA PHE A 348 -4.89 -7.87 21.38
C PHE A 348 -4.82 -8.30 22.86
N ARG A 349 -4.91 -7.32 23.77
CA ARG A 349 -4.97 -7.56 25.21
C ARG A 349 -6.28 -8.22 25.64
N GLN A 350 -6.28 -8.85 26.81
CA GLN A 350 -7.50 -9.36 27.44
C GLN A 350 -8.31 -8.23 28.10
N PRO A 351 -9.64 -8.39 28.25
CA PRO A 351 -10.45 -7.48 29.05
C PRO A 351 -9.88 -7.30 30.48
N GLY A 352 -9.79 -6.05 30.93
CA GLY A 352 -9.24 -5.71 32.25
C GLY A 352 -7.71 -5.78 32.37
N GLN A 353 -6.99 -6.19 31.33
CA GLN A 353 -5.52 -6.19 31.33
C GLN A 353 -4.94 -4.77 31.22
N GLU A 354 -3.84 -4.52 31.94
CA GLU A 354 -3.12 -3.25 31.89
C GLU A 354 -2.58 -2.94 30.49
N LYS A 355 -2.77 -1.69 30.05
CA LYS A 355 -2.44 -1.23 28.69
C LYS A 355 -1.10 -0.51 28.60
N VAL A 356 -0.47 -0.18 29.73
CA VAL A 356 0.61 0.82 29.80
C VAL A 356 1.94 0.24 29.33
N TRP A 357 2.25 -1.01 29.67
CA TRP A 357 3.58 -1.58 29.43
C TRP A 357 4.03 -1.65 27.95
N PRO A 358 3.17 -1.87 26.93
CA PRO A 358 3.59 -1.84 25.52
C PRO A 358 3.81 -0.41 25.00
N MET A 359 3.22 0.62 25.64
CA MET A 359 3.23 1.99 25.13
C MET A 359 4.65 2.55 24.92
N PRO A 360 5.55 2.53 25.92
CA PRO A 360 6.90 3.04 25.72
C PRO A 360 7.64 2.34 24.58
N LEU A 361 7.36 1.05 24.34
CA LEU A 361 8.05 0.26 23.33
C LEU A 361 7.59 0.63 21.93
N PHE A 362 6.27 0.71 21.69
CA PHE A 362 5.82 1.14 20.38
C PHE A 362 6.07 2.63 20.12
N GLU A 363 5.99 3.50 21.13
CA GLU A 363 6.32 4.92 20.99
C GLU A 363 7.80 5.11 20.63
N THR A 364 8.69 4.31 21.21
CA THR A 364 10.11 4.28 20.83
C THR A 364 10.28 3.87 19.35
N GLY A 365 9.53 2.86 18.90
CA GLY A 365 9.54 2.41 17.51
C GLY A 365 9.06 3.50 16.54
N ILE A 366 7.97 4.20 16.90
CA ILE A 366 7.44 5.34 16.14
C ILE A 366 8.48 6.46 16.10
N ALA A 367 9.05 6.85 17.24
CA ALA A 367 10.06 7.89 17.33
C ALA A 367 11.29 7.57 16.46
N LEU A 368 11.78 6.32 16.50
CA LEU A 368 12.89 5.88 15.66
C LEU A 368 12.56 6.00 14.16
N SER A 369 11.35 5.60 13.77
CA SER A 369 10.88 5.70 12.38
C SER A 369 10.78 7.15 11.92
N LEU A 370 10.25 8.04 12.77
CA LEU A 370 10.13 9.47 12.47
C LEU A 370 11.49 10.17 12.41
N LEU A 371 12.44 9.82 13.28
CA LEU A 371 13.80 10.33 13.23
C LEU A 371 14.52 9.88 11.95
N ALA A 372 14.34 8.62 11.53
CA ALA A 372 14.86 8.11 10.27
C ALA A 372 14.28 8.87 9.07
N LEU A 373 12.97 9.13 9.07
CA LEU A 373 12.30 9.93 8.04
C LEU A 373 12.79 11.39 8.05
N ALA A 374 12.92 12.01 9.21
CA ALA A 374 13.41 13.38 9.33
C ALA A 374 14.84 13.53 8.79
N LEU A 375 15.73 12.58 9.12
CA LEU A 375 17.08 12.51 8.55
C LEU A 375 17.03 12.35 7.03
N PHE A 376 16.20 11.41 6.54
CA PHE A 376 16.05 11.17 5.11
C PHE A 376 15.63 12.43 4.36
N VAL A 377 14.61 13.13 4.86
CA VAL A 377 14.12 14.38 4.26
C VAL A 377 15.18 15.48 4.36
N ALA A 378 15.83 15.66 5.50
CA ALA A 378 16.84 16.70 5.69
C ALA A 378 18.01 16.57 4.71
N VAL A 379 18.52 15.35 4.48
CA VAL A 379 19.60 15.12 3.52
C VAL A 379 19.16 15.48 2.09
N HIS A 380 17.98 15.03 1.66
CA HIS A 380 17.50 15.26 0.29
C HIS A 380 16.91 16.64 0.03
N LEU A 381 16.78 17.50 1.06
CA LEU A 381 16.41 18.92 0.90
C LEU A 381 17.63 19.84 0.82
N VAL A 382 18.79 19.39 1.34
CA VAL A 382 20.04 20.15 1.31
C VAL A 382 20.81 19.90 0.00
N ASP A 383 20.67 18.70 -0.55
CA ASP A 383 21.15 18.32 -1.90
C ASP A 383 20.19 18.79 -3.00
#